data_AF-A0A1M4EIS0-F1
#
_entry.id   AF-A0A1M4EIS0-F1
#
_cell.length_a   1.000
_cell.length_b   1.000
_cell.length_c   1.000
_cell.angle_alpha   90.00
_cell.angle_beta   90.00
_cell.angle_gamma   90.00
#
_symmetry.space_group_name_H-M   'P 1'
#
loop_
_entity.id
_entity.type
_entity.pdbx_description
1 polymer ?
#
loop_
_entity_poly.entity_id
_entity_poly.type
_entity_poly.pdbx_seq_one_letter_code
_entity_poly.pdbx_strand_id
1 'polypeptide(L)'
;MPKPEHPRTPDVEISASATARELRFHDRPRVSVHAQAEPAGECAWGSDRTNLPGQVEPHVTYRDIRIDFRVAAELTTPAPSEEESG
;
A
#
# COMPACT_ATOMS: atom_id res chain seq x y z
N MET A 1 1.05 -8.77 -5.52
CA MET A 1 1.86 -7.57 -5.83
C MET A 1 3.23 -7.79 -5.21
N PRO A 2 4.33 -7.31 -5.81
CA PRO A 2 5.63 -7.42 -5.19
C PRO A 2 5.60 -6.74 -3.80
N LYS A 3 6.40 -7.27 -2.88
CA LYS A 3 6.64 -6.67 -1.57
C LYS A 3 7.20 -5.25 -1.81
N PRO A 4 6.61 -4.20 -1.22
CA PRO A 4 7.06 -2.85 -1.51
C PRO A 4 8.52 -2.68 -1.08
N GLU A 5 9.32 -2.10 -1.96
CA GLU A 5 10.63 -1.57 -1.59
C GLU A 5 10.36 -0.31 -0.74
N HIS A 6 10.86 -0.33 0.50
CA HIS A 6 10.49 0.64 1.53
C HIS A 6 11.47 1.82 1.58
N PRO A 7 11.00 3.06 1.85
CA PRO A 7 11.89 4.06 2.45
C PRO A 7 12.43 3.50 3.77
N ARG A 8 13.75 3.61 4.01
CA ARG A 8 14.42 2.94 5.14
C ARG A 8 13.99 3.51 6.50
N THR A 9 13.49 4.74 6.54
CA THR A 9 13.06 5.47 7.74
C THR A 9 11.90 6.42 7.40
N PRO A 10 10.65 5.92 7.33
CA PRO A 10 9.50 6.76 7.03
C PRO A 10 9.12 7.64 8.23
N ASP A 11 8.70 8.88 7.97
CA ASP A 11 8.15 9.78 8.99
C ASP A 11 6.72 9.39 9.38
N VAL A 12 5.96 8.90 8.40
CA VAL A 12 4.59 8.43 8.60
C VAL A 12 4.42 7.04 8.00
N GLU A 13 3.78 6.16 8.77
CA GLU A 13 3.44 4.82 8.35
C GLU A 13 2.04 4.44 8.82
N ILE A 14 1.25 3.88 7.90
CA ILE A 14 -0.07 3.31 8.18
C ILE A 14 -0.07 1.85 7.72
N SER A 15 -0.52 0.96 8.59
CA SER A 15 -0.67 -0.46 8.30
C SER A 15 -2.09 -0.94 8.56
N ALA A 16 -2.50 -1.95 7.80
CA ALA A 16 -3.78 -2.63 7.96
C ALA A 16 -3.61 -4.13 7.71
N SER A 17 -4.27 -4.95 8.51
CA SER A 17 -4.24 -6.41 8.37
C SER A 17 -5.65 -6.96 8.27
N ALA A 18 -5.85 -7.89 7.34
CA ALA A 18 -7.10 -8.64 7.18
C ALA A 18 -6.81 -10.15 7.18
N THR A 19 -7.62 -10.90 7.92
CA THR A 19 -7.53 -12.37 7.98
C THR A 19 -8.89 -13.00 7.71
N ALA A 20 -8.88 -14.19 7.09
CA ALA A 20 -10.08 -14.97 6.86
C ALA A 20 -9.76 -16.47 6.85
N ARG A 21 -10.63 -17.27 7.46
CA ARG A 21 -10.53 -18.74 7.37
C ARG A 21 -10.88 -19.24 5.97
N GLU A 22 -11.91 -18.67 5.37
CA GLU A 22 -12.33 -18.95 4.00
C GLU A 22 -12.74 -17.65 3.30
N LEU A 23 -12.39 -17.51 2.02
CA LEU A 23 -12.84 -16.42 1.16
C LEU A 23 -13.09 -16.94 -0.26
N ARG A 24 -14.23 -16.57 -0.83
CA ARG A 24 -14.58 -16.87 -2.22
C ARG A 24 -14.98 -15.60 -2.92
N PHE A 25 -14.33 -15.33 -4.04
CA PHE A 25 -14.66 -14.21 -4.91
C PHE A 25 -15.68 -14.67 -5.94
N HIS A 26 -16.79 -13.94 -6.08
CA HIS A 26 -17.76 -14.20 -7.16
C HIS A 26 -17.23 -13.71 -8.51
N ASP A 27 -16.52 -12.58 -8.50
CA ASP A 27 -15.88 -11.98 -9.67
C ASP A 27 -14.44 -11.58 -9.37
N ARG A 28 -13.63 -11.42 -10.43
CA ARG A 28 -12.25 -10.91 -10.27
C ARG A 28 -12.30 -9.45 -9.79
N PRO A 29 -11.70 -9.13 -8.63
CA PRO A 29 -11.68 -7.76 -8.13
C PRO A 29 -10.78 -6.89 -8.99
N ARG A 30 -11.21 -5.66 -9.25
CA ARG A 30 -10.39 -4.60 -9.84
C ARG A 30 -9.86 -3.74 -8.69
N VAL A 31 -8.56 -3.80 -8.45
CA VAL A 31 -7.92 -3.08 -7.34
C VAL A 31 -6.96 -2.04 -7.92
N SER A 32 -7.14 -0.79 -7.52
CA SER A 32 -6.17 0.29 -7.72
C SER A 32 -5.85 0.93 -6.39
N VAL A 33 -4.61 1.35 -6.22
CA VAL A 33 -4.14 2.09 -5.04
C VAL A 33 -3.54 3.39 -5.53
N HIS A 34 -3.94 4.48 -4.89
CA HIS A 34 -3.44 5.82 -5.16
C HIS A 34 -2.89 6.36 -3.85
N ALA A 35 -1.63 6.74 -3.85
CA ALA A 35 -1.00 7.43 -2.73
C ALA A 35 -0.45 8.77 -3.24
N GLN A 36 -0.65 9.81 -2.45
CA GLN A 36 -0.17 11.17 -2.72
C GLN A 36 0.50 11.68 -1.46
N ALA A 37 1.67 12.31 -1.60
CA ALA A 37 2.38 12.99 -0.53
C ALA A 37 2.66 14.43 -0.98
N GLU A 38 2.26 15.39 -0.15
CA GLU A 38 2.52 16.82 -0.36
C GLU A 38 3.16 17.41 0.93
N PRO A 39 4.26 18.19 0.84
CA PRO A 39 5.04 18.54 -0.36
C PRO A 39 5.67 17.31 -1.04
N ALA A 40 6.15 17.46 -2.28
CA ALA A 40 6.66 16.35 -3.10
C ALA A 40 7.67 15.48 -2.33
N GLY A 41 7.23 14.30 -1.89
CA GLY A 41 8.00 13.36 -1.08
C GLY A 41 7.89 11.93 -1.60
N GLU A 42 8.80 11.06 -1.14
CA GLU A 42 8.73 9.64 -1.48
C GLU A 42 7.56 8.99 -0.74
N CYS A 43 6.68 8.33 -1.51
CA CYS A 43 5.59 7.53 -0.96
C CYS A 43 5.60 6.14 -1.58
N ALA A 44 5.64 5.13 -0.72
CA ALA A 44 5.63 3.73 -1.12
C ALA A 44 4.46 3.00 -0.46
N TRP A 45 3.80 2.13 -1.21
CA TRP A 45 2.73 1.27 -0.70
C TRP A 45 2.85 -0.14 -1.25
N GLY A 46 2.29 -1.09 -0.52
CA GLY A 46 2.17 -2.46 -1.02
C GLY A 46 1.42 -3.36 -0.06
N SER A 47 1.27 -4.61 -0.49
CA SER A 47 0.60 -5.64 0.29
C SER A 47 1.35 -6.95 0.24
N ASP A 48 1.54 -7.58 1.39
CA ASP A 48 1.91 -8.99 1.50
C ASP A 48 0.63 -9.84 1.56
N ARG A 49 0.69 -11.03 0.97
CA ARG A 49 -0.45 -11.94 0.83
C ARG A 49 -0.01 -13.37 1.09
N THR A 50 -0.60 -13.99 2.10
CA THR A 50 -0.46 -15.41 2.40
C THR A 50 -1.67 -16.16 1.86
N ASN A 51 -1.43 -17.29 1.18
CA ASN A 51 -2.45 -18.17 0.59
C ASN A 51 -3.43 -17.48 -0.38
N LEU A 52 -3.04 -16.34 -0.92
CA LEU A 52 -3.83 -15.60 -1.91
C LEU A 52 -2.93 -15.13 -3.06
N PRO A 53 -3.20 -15.55 -4.31
CA PRO A 53 -2.38 -15.17 -5.44
C PRO A 53 -2.46 -13.66 -5.74
N GLY A 54 -1.52 -13.17 -6.55
CA GLY A 54 -1.55 -11.79 -7.04
C GLY A 54 -2.86 -11.46 -7.77
N GLN A 55 -3.33 -12.41 -8.59
CA GLN A 55 -4.61 -12.36 -9.26
C GLN A 55 -5.45 -13.56 -8.82
N VAL A 56 -6.63 -13.28 -8.25
CA VAL A 56 -7.54 -14.32 -7.76
C VAL A 56 -8.45 -14.81 -8.88
N GLU A 57 -8.91 -16.05 -8.75
CA GLU A 57 -9.83 -16.67 -9.68
C GLU A 57 -11.27 -16.67 -9.15
N PRO A 58 -12.27 -16.37 -9.99
CA PRO A 58 -13.67 -16.47 -9.61
C PRO A 58 -14.02 -17.87 -9.13
N HIS A 59 -14.90 -17.96 -8.14
CA HIS A 59 -15.50 -19.19 -7.63
C HIS A 59 -14.53 -20.18 -6.96
N VAL A 60 -13.26 -19.83 -6.78
CA VAL A 60 -12.29 -20.59 -5.98
C VAL A 60 -12.41 -20.17 -4.51
N THR A 61 -12.47 -21.16 -3.61
CA THR A 61 -12.39 -20.92 -2.16
C THR A 61 -10.94 -20.98 -1.71
N TYR A 62 -10.42 -19.84 -1.26
CA TYR A 62 -9.11 -19.73 -0.62
C TYR A 62 -9.26 -19.93 0.89
N ARG A 63 -8.23 -20.47 1.54
CA ARG A 63 -8.23 -20.84 2.95
C ARG A 63 -7.04 -20.25 3.70
N ASP A 64 -7.24 -19.96 4.98
CA ASP A 64 -6.21 -19.46 5.89
C ASP A 64 -5.46 -18.25 5.32
N ILE A 65 -6.23 -17.22 4.98
CA ILE A 65 -5.79 -16.05 4.24
C ILE A 65 -5.33 -14.98 5.22
N ARG A 66 -4.22 -14.33 4.85
CA ARG A 66 -3.75 -13.10 5.49
C ARG A 66 -3.34 -12.10 4.41
N ILE A 67 -3.76 -10.85 4.60
CA ILE A 67 -3.35 -9.72 3.77
C ILE A 67 -2.84 -8.65 4.74
N ASP A 68 -1.59 -8.25 4.57
CA ASP A 68 -1.00 -7.16 5.33
C ASP A 68 -0.69 -6.04 4.34
N PHE A 69 -1.35 -4.90 4.50
CA PHE A 69 -1.14 -3.69 3.69
C PHE A 69 -0.32 -2.67 4.48
N ARG A 70 0.56 -1.97 3.78
CA ARG A 70 1.38 -0.89 4.33
C ARG A 70 1.48 0.24 3.34
N VAL A 71 1.39 1.47 3.85
CA VAL A 71 1.75 2.70 3.16
C VAL A 71 2.68 3.51 4.05
N ALA A 72 3.75 4.03 3.46
CA ALA A 72 4.77 4.79 4.16
C ALA A 72 5.18 6.00 3.32
N ALA A 73 5.48 7.11 3.98
CA ALA A 73 5.92 8.34 3.34
C ALA A 73 7.03 9.03 4.14
N GLU A 74 7.90 9.73 3.42
CA GLU A 74 8.89 10.67 3.96
C GLU A 74 8.43 12.10 3.66
N LEU A 75 8.51 12.97 4.66
CA LEU A 75 8.18 14.39 4.52
C LEU A 75 9.39 15.14 3.97
N THR A 76 9.24 15.74 2.81
CA THR A 76 10.24 16.71 2.34
C THR A 76 9.92 18.09 2.90
N THR A 77 10.94 18.77 3.41
CA THR A 77 10.80 20.18 3.75
C THR A 77 10.66 20.97 2.44
N PRO A 78 9.62 21.80 2.27
CA PRO A 78 9.51 22.63 1.07
C PRO A 78 10.74 23.56 1.01
N ALA A 79 11.32 23.72 -0.18
CA ALA A 79 12.37 24.72 -0.38
C ALA A 79 11.83 26.10 0.02
N PRO A 80 12.63 26.95 0.69
CA PRO A 80 12.18 28.30 1.00
C PRO A 80 11.79 29.00 -0.29
N SER A 81 10.56 29.54 -0.33
CA SER A 81 10.09 30.35 -1.45
C SER A 81 11.02 31.55 -1.62
N GLU A 82 11.51 31.78 -2.84
CA GLU A 82 12.24 32.99 -3.24
C GLU A 82 11.29 34.20 -3.27
N GLU A 83 10.62 34.50 -2.16
CA GLU A 83 9.75 35.65 -1.96
C GLU A 83 10.02 36.27 -0.58
N GLU A 84 11.30 36.46 -0.25
CA GLU A 84 11.72 37.38 0.81
C GLU A 84 13.01 38.09 0.35
N SER A 85 12.91 38.78 -0.78
CA SER A 85 13.89 39.75 -1.27
C SER A 85 13.16 40.80 -2.09
N GLY A 86 12.38 41.62 -1.39
CA GLY A 86 11.73 42.82 -1.90
C GLY A 86 11.90 43.95 -0.90
#